data_AF-A0A7L4DG93-F1
#
_entry.id   AF-A0A7L4DG93-F1
#
_cell.length_a   1.000
_cell.length_b   1.000
_cell.length_c   1.000
_cell.angle_alpha   90.00
_cell.angle_beta   90.00
_cell.angle_gamma   90.00
#
_symmetry.space_group_name_H-M   'P 1'
#
loop_
_entity.id
_entity.type
_entity.pdbx_description
1 polymer ?
#
loop_
_entity_poly.entity_id
_entity_poly.type
_entity_poly.pdbx_seq_one_letter_code
_entity_poly.pdbx_strand_id
1 'polypeptide(L)' 'MKILYLLFSLFLLVLQASPGLSSPKRDMLFCRGGSCHFGRCPFHLVKVGSCFGFSSCCK' A
#
# COMPACT_ATOMS: atom_id res chain seq x y z
N MET A 1 10.95 35.44 7.76
CA MET A 1 11.19 34.49 6.64
C MET A 1 11.51 33.05 7.06
N LYS A 2 11.60 32.68 8.36
CA LYS A 2 11.93 31.30 8.80
C LYS A 2 10.70 30.42 9.14
N ILE A 3 9.58 31.05 9.49
CA ILE A 3 8.33 30.35 9.88
C ILE A 3 7.73 29.52 8.73
N LEU A 4 7.81 30.00 7.48
CA LEU A 4 7.21 29.30 6.34
C LEU A 4 7.86 27.93 6.11
N TYR A 5 9.18 27.83 6.31
CA TYR A 5 9.94 26.59 6.21
C TYR A 5 9.61 25.59 7.33
N LEU A 6 9.35 26.09 8.54
CA LEU A 6 8.94 25.24 9.66
C LEU A 6 7.55 24.64 9.42
N LEU A 7 6.61 25.45 8.95
CA LEU A 7 5.26 24.99 8.59
C LEU A 7 5.29 23.94 7.47
N PHE A 8 6.10 24.16 6.43
CA PHE A 8 6.24 23.22 5.33
C PHE A 8 6.86 21.88 5.78
N SER A 9 7.86 21.93 6.66
CA SER A 9 8.48 20.73 7.25
C SER A 9 7.47 19.94 8.08
N LEU A 10 6.63 20.63 8.88
CA LEU A 10 5.56 20.00 9.66
C LEU A 10 4.51 19.36 8.76
N PHE A 11 4.13 20.05 7.68
CA PHE A 11 3.15 19.57 6.71
C PHE A 11 3.62 18.29 6.00
N LEU A 12 4.87 18.26 5.54
CA LEU A 12 5.48 17.06 4.95
C LEU A 12 5.58 15.90 5.95
N LEU A 13 5.82 16.18 7.23
CA LEU A 13 5.88 15.17 8.28
C LEU A 13 4.48 14.54 8.53
N VAL A 14 3.43 15.36 8.57
CA VAL A 14 2.04 14.89 8.69
C VAL A 14 1.61 14.09 7.46
N LEU A 15 2.02 14.52 6.27
CA LEU A 15 1.71 13.81 5.02
C LEU A 15 2.38 12.43 4.95
N GLN A 16 3.62 12.30 5.44
CA GLN A 16 4.33 11.02 5.54
C GLN A 16 3.85 10.14 6.70
N ALA A 17 3.26 10.75 7.75
CA ALA A 17 2.66 10.03 8.87
C ALA A 17 1.36 9.28 8.50
N SER A 18 0.82 9.46 7.28
CA SER A 18 -0.10 8.51 6.66
C SER A 18 0.70 7.41 5.97
N PRO A 19 0.89 6.24 6.59
CA PRO A 19 1.74 5.16 6.04
C PRO A 19 1.08 4.43 4.86
N GLY A 20 0.01 5.00 4.29
CA GLY A 20 -1.00 4.28 3.52
C GLY A 20 -0.96 4.48 2.01
N LEU A 21 -0.07 5.34 1.46
CA LEU A 21 -0.10 5.61 0.02
C LEU A 21 1.02 4.94 -0.79
N SER A 22 2.09 4.44 -0.16
CA SER A 22 3.24 3.89 -0.90
C SER A 22 3.90 2.65 -0.28
N SER A 23 3.28 2.02 0.72
CA SER A 23 3.83 0.79 1.29
C SER A 23 2.92 -0.43 1.04
N PRO A 24 3.20 -1.24 0.00
CA PRO A 24 2.60 -2.57 -0.16
C PRO A 24 2.86 -3.52 1.03
N LYS A 25 3.68 -3.08 2.00
CA LYS A 25 4.23 -3.88 3.08
C LYS A 25 3.19 -4.35 4.10
N ARG A 26 2.06 -3.65 4.28
CA ARG A 26 1.01 -4.08 5.22
C ARG A 26 0.15 -5.22 4.67
N ASP A 27 -0.14 -5.25 3.37
CA ASP A 27 -0.91 -6.35 2.76
C ASP A 27 -0.03 -7.54 2.32
N MET A 28 1.28 -7.32 2.13
CA MET A 28 2.24 -8.42 1.96
C MET A 28 2.29 -9.38 3.15
N LEU A 29 1.88 -8.95 4.36
CA LEU A 29 1.82 -9.82 5.54
C LEU A 29 0.76 -10.93 5.40
N PHE A 30 -0.34 -10.66 4.70
CA PHE A 30 -1.40 -11.64 4.46
C PHE A 30 -1.14 -12.43 3.17
N CYS A 31 -0.56 -11.80 2.14
CA CYS A 31 -0.20 -12.46 0.89
C CYS A 31 1.17 -13.16 0.96
N ARG A 32 1.42 -13.94 2.02
CA ARG A 32 2.70 -14.66 2.21
C ARG A 32 2.86 -15.78 1.19
N GLY A 33 3.58 -15.49 0.11
CA GLY A 33 3.88 -16.42 -0.97
C GLY A 33 2.90 -16.39 -2.15
N GLY A 34 2.12 -15.31 -2.28
CA GLY A 34 1.30 -15.02 -3.46
C GLY A 34 1.68 -13.68 -4.09
N SER A 35 1.10 -13.39 -5.25
CA SER A 35 1.22 -12.11 -5.95
C SER A 35 -0.08 -11.30 -5.86
N CYS A 36 0.02 -10.00 -5.63
CA CYS A 36 -1.13 -9.10 -5.69
C CYS A 36 -1.43 -8.73 -7.14
N HIS A 37 -2.62 -9.06 -7.63
CA HIS A 37 -3.10 -8.70 -8.96
C HIS A 37 -4.29 -7.76 -8.86
N PHE A 38 -4.36 -6.75 -9.72
CA PHE A 38 -5.52 -5.87 -9.80
C PHE A 38 -6.70 -6.63 -10.42
N GLY A 39 -7.85 -6.68 -9.74
CA GLY A 39 -9.03 -7.41 -10.24
C GLY A 39 -8.98 -8.93 -9.98
N ARG A 40 -9.16 -9.72 -11.05
CA ARG A 40 -9.20 -11.21 -10.97
C ARG A 40 -7.80 -11.81 -11.09
N CYS A 41 -7.60 -12.95 -10.44
CA CYS A 41 -6.36 -13.71 -10.56
C CYS A 41 -6.21 -14.30 -11.97
N PRO A 42 -4.97 -14.47 -12.46
CA PRO A 42 -4.69 -15.24 -13.67
C PRO A 42 -5.27 -16.65 -13.57
N PHE A 43 -5.61 -17.26 -14.70
CA PHE A 43 -6.28 -18.56 -14.76
C PHE A 43 -5.49 -19.72 -14.13
N HIS A 44 -4.16 -19.57 -13.98
CA HIS A 44 -3.29 -20.53 -13.30
C HIS A 44 -3.17 -20.32 -11.78
N LEU A 45 -3.77 -19.27 -11.23
CA LEU A 45 -3.64 -18.87 -9.84
C LEU A 45 -5.03 -18.74 -9.20
N VAL A 46 -5.15 -19.09 -7.93
CA VAL A 46 -6.39 -19.03 -7.17
C VAL A 46 -6.39 -17.80 -6.28
N LYS A 47 -7.55 -17.14 -6.14
CA LYS A 47 -7.72 -16.05 -5.19
C LYS A 47 -7.67 -16.60 -3.76
N VAL A 48 -6.58 -16.29 -3.05
CA VAL A 48 -6.37 -16.69 -1.66
C VAL A 48 -6.64 -15.56 -0.67
N GLY A 49 -6.81 -14.33 -1.16
CA GLY A 49 -7.14 -13.19 -0.30
C GLY A 49 -7.28 -11.89 -1.09
N SER A 50 -7.17 -10.77 -0.38
CA SER A 50 -7.14 -9.42 -0.93
C SER A 50 -5.86 -8.71 -0.53
N CYS A 51 -5.38 -7.83 -1.40
CA CYS A 51 -4.33 -6.86 -1.12
C CYS A 51 -4.94 -5.45 -1.07
N PHE A 52 -4.13 -4.39 -0.90
CA PHE A 52 -4.64 -3.01 -0.76
C PHE A 52 -5.58 -2.59 -1.89
N GLY A 53 -6.71 -1.97 -1.54
CA GLY A 53 -7.67 -1.44 -2.51
C GLY A 53 -8.45 -2.53 -3.26
N PHE A 54 -8.42 -2.49 -4.59
CA PHE A 54 -9.16 -3.42 -5.48
C PHE A 54 -8.28 -4.57 -6.01
N SER A 55 -7.15 -4.84 -5.34
CA SER A 55 -6.24 -5.91 -5.72
C SER A 55 -6.54 -7.20 -4.96
N SER A 56 -6.52 -8.32 -5.66
CA SER A 56 -6.68 -9.66 -5.10
C SER A 56 -5.31 -10.30 -4.88
N CYS A 57 -5.14 -11.03 -3.78
CA CYS A 57 -3.97 -11.87 -3.57
C CYS A 57 -4.19 -13.22 -4.28
N CYS A 58 -3.26 -13.59 -5.14
CA CYS A 58 -3.32 -14.77 -6.00
C CYS A 58 -2.15 -15.71 -5.70
N LYS A 59 -2.43 -17.01 -5.58
CA LYS A 59 -1.42 -18.05 -5.33
C LYS A 59 -1.78 -19.33 -6.09
#